data_AF-A0AA37LT75-F1
#
_entry.id   AF-A0AA37LT75-F1
#
_cell.length_a   1.000
_cell.length_b   1.000
_cell.length_c   1.000
_cell.angle_alpha   90.00
_cell.angle_beta   90.00
_cell.angle_gamma   90.00
#
_symmetry.space_group_name_H-M   'P 1'
#
loop_
_entity.id
_entity.type
_entity.pdbx_description
1 polymer ?
#
loop_
_entity_poly.entity_id
_entity_poly.type
_entity_poly.pdbx_seq_one_letter_code
_entity_poly.pdbx_strand_id
1 'polypeptide(L)'
;MSGDSGNSINEPRASQATTANMIDPAWLFLLPNPEELVTLKCGEKSFSFRKSILIKDSEYFTTCLANTAFVEARTLTIEFQDIEPELLGFYLHMVYSKATGKEIDATSVLFGSDTVTSLRGGLATMVKLYQMADRFLNKPLLADLESAIIHFAEHGSCPVQAFPVRPEKLSPDQSHMNNPTMLAELVWWTKTYRDAYAALERNKTDQDGMRTRLVDIFCRKVPAEVVVAITPIISESRDFIQAVLSYVAHKNYDFKTKVKTLEQEVKTLQKLNETSSNIEALWTFVFVI
;
A
#
# COMPACT_ATOMS: atom_id res chain seq x y z
N MET A 1 -15.24 -77.66 -59.52
CA MET A 1 -14.24 -78.71 -59.25
C MET A 1 -12.93 -78.25 -59.86
N SER A 2 -11.93 -78.01 -59.02
CA SER A 2 -10.48 -77.79 -59.23
C SER A 2 -10.00 -77.27 -57.86
N GLY A 3 -9.29 -78.05 -57.02
CA GLY A 3 -7.90 -78.48 -57.21
C GLY A 3 -7.01 -77.46 -56.48
N ASP A 4 -6.64 -77.66 -55.22
CA ASP A 4 -5.48 -78.42 -54.70
C ASP A 4 -4.22 -77.55 -54.51
N SER A 5 -3.40 -77.95 -53.52
CA SER A 5 -2.03 -77.51 -53.18
C SER A 5 -1.92 -76.24 -52.33
N GLY A 6 -1.20 -76.18 -51.19
CA GLY A 6 -0.16 -77.06 -50.67
C GLY A 6 1.13 -76.27 -50.41
N ASN A 7 1.54 -76.20 -49.14
CA ASN A 7 2.91 -76.09 -48.59
C ASN A 7 4.03 -75.27 -49.31
N SER A 8 4.68 -74.37 -48.56
CA SER A 8 6.14 -74.42 -48.21
C SER A 8 6.61 -73.04 -47.70
N ILE A 9 7.06 -72.94 -46.43
CA ILE A 9 8.46 -72.96 -45.96
C ILE A 9 9.29 -71.78 -46.46
N ASN A 10 9.70 -70.89 -45.53
CA ASN A 10 11.09 -70.42 -45.36
C ASN A 10 11.20 -69.52 -44.11
N GLU A 11 11.71 -70.08 -43.01
CA GLU A 11 12.70 -69.39 -42.16
C GLU A 11 14.07 -69.48 -42.89
N PRO A 12 15.08 -68.61 -42.68
CA PRO A 12 15.51 -68.12 -41.37
C PRO A 12 16.17 -66.70 -41.29
N ARG A 13 16.43 -66.31 -40.03
CA ARG A 13 17.60 -65.57 -39.49
C ARG A 13 17.73 -64.04 -39.62
N ALA A 14 17.72 -63.45 -38.41
CA ALA A 14 18.63 -62.42 -37.87
C ALA A 14 18.48 -60.98 -38.41
N SER A 15 18.40 -59.93 -37.60
CA SER A 15 19.32 -59.60 -36.51
C SER A 15 18.79 -58.44 -35.64
N GLN A 16 19.48 -58.21 -34.52
CA GLN A 16 19.52 -57.00 -33.67
C GLN A 16 18.52 -57.02 -32.51
N ALA A 17 18.90 -57.57 -31.34
CA ALA A 17 19.70 -56.90 -30.30
C ALA A 17 19.05 -55.59 -29.83
N THR A 18 18.63 -55.53 -28.57
CA THR A 18 19.01 -54.49 -27.59
C THR A 18 18.35 -54.83 -26.26
N THR A 19 19.18 -55.38 -25.37
CA THR A 19 19.20 -55.17 -23.91
C THR A 19 17.94 -54.63 -23.25
N ALA A 20 17.37 -55.48 -22.38
CA ALA A 20 16.61 -55.08 -21.22
C ALA A 20 17.43 -54.05 -20.40
N ASN A 21 17.18 -52.77 -20.63
CA ASN A 21 17.58 -51.73 -19.70
C ASN A 21 16.62 -51.82 -18.51
N MET A 22 17.11 -52.46 -17.45
CA MET A 22 16.63 -52.24 -16.10
C MET A 22 16.59 -50.73 -15.87
N ILE A 23 15.38 -50.17 -15.83
CA ILE A 23 15.18 -48.83 -15.31
C ILE A 23 15.50 -48.93 -13.82
N ASP A 24 16.65 -48.38 -13.44
CA ASP A 24 17.08 -48.24 -12.05
C ASP A 24 16.00 -47.47 -11.27
N PRO A 25 15.37 -48.07 -10.22
CA PRO A 25 14.35 -47.39 -9.43
C PRO A 25 14.91 -46.22 -8.61
N ALA A 26 16.23 -46.00 -8.57
CA ALA A 26 16.83 -44.86 -7.89
C ALA A 26 16.47 -43.49 -8.49
N TRP A 27 15.97 -43.43 -9.74
CA TRP A 27 15.56 -42.16 -10.37
C TRP A 27 14.17 -41.67 -9.92
N LEU A 28 13.37 -42.52 -9.25
CA LEU A 28 12.10 -42.11 -8.65
C LEU A 28 12.27 -41.25 -7.39
N PHE A 29 13.51 -41.10 -6.88
CA PHE A 29 13.84 -40.30 -5.70
C PHE A 29 14.48 -38.94 -6.02
N LEU A 30 14.54 -38.55 -7.30
CA LEU A 30 15.04 -37.23 -7.76
C LEU A 30 13.96 -36.35 -8.38
N LEU A 31 12.69 -36.65 -8.14
CA LEU A 31 11.64 -35.66 -8.35
C LEU A 31 11.78 -34.59 -7.25
N PRO A 32 11.82 -33.28 -7.58
CA PRO A 32 11.61 -32.27 -6.54
C PRO A 32 10.30 -32.65 -5.87
N ASN A 33 10.32 -32.81 -4.54
CA ASN A 33 9.17 -33.24 -3.74
C ASN A 33 7.86 -32.72 -4.34
N PRO A 34 6.81 -33.55 -4.51
CA PRO A 34 5.53 -33.08 -5.02
C PRO A 34 5.18 -31.82 -4.24
N GLU A 35 5.00 -30.71 -4.97
CA GLU A 35 4.99 -29.38 -4.38
C GLU A 35 3.93 -29.35 -3.28
N GLU A 36 4.37 -29.26 -2.03
CA GLU A 36 3.50 -29.43 -0.87
C GLU A 36 2.49 -28.27 -0.85
N LEU A 37 1.19 -28.59 -0.91
CA LEU A 37 0.12 -27.61 -0.91
C LEU A 37 -0.46 -27.46 0.49
N VAL A 38 -0.73 -26.21 0.87
CA VAL A 38 -1.44 -25.83 2.09
C VAL A 38 -2.83 -25.36 1.71
N THR A 39 -3.84 -25.83 2.42
CA THR A 39 -5.23 -25.35 2.29
C THR A 39 -5.49 -24.22 3.29
N LEU A 40 -5.82 -23.04 2.79
CA LEU A 40 -6.18 -21.87 3.59
C LEU A 40 -7.70 -21.70 3.51
N LYS A 41 -8.40 -21.88 4.63
CA LYS A 41 -9.87 -21.77 4.72
C LYS A 41 -10.27 -20.42 5.29
N CYS A 42 -11.28 -19.80 4.69
CA CYS A 42 -11.75 -18.47 5.03
C CYS A 42 -13.26 -18.44 4.82
N GLY A 43 -14.04 -18.63 5.89
CA GLY A 43 -15.48 -18.88 5.78
C GLY A 43 -15.79 -20.07 4.87
N GLU A 44 -16.62 -19.85 3.85
CA GLU A 44 -16.99 -20.90 2.88
C GLU A 44 -15.96 -21.11 1.76
N LYS A 45 -14.94 -20.25 1.64
CA LYS A 45 -13.92 -20.36 0.59
C LYS A 45 -12.67 -21.07 1.09
N SER A 46 -12.02 -21.80 0.17
CA SER A 46 -10.76 -22.49 0.42
C SER A 46 -9.77 -22.18 -0.70
N PHE A 47 -8.53 -21.91 -0.33
CA PHE A 47 -7.43 -21.61 -1.25
C PHE A 47 -6.35 -22.68 -1.11
N SER A 48 -5.96 -23.31 -2.21
CA SER A 48 -4.79 -24.20 -2.25
C SER A 48 -3.57 -23.41 -2.69
N PHE A 49 -2.55 -23.36 -1.84
CA PHE A 49 -1.37 -22.53 -2.07
C PHE A 49 -0.07 -23.29 -1.80
N ARG A 50 0.99 -22.96 -2.54
CA ARG A 50 2.29 -23.65 -2.44
C ARG A 50 2.96 -23.33 -1.11
N LYS A 51 3.25 -24.34 -0.30
CA LYS A 51 3.88 -24.19 1.02
C LYS A 51 5.21 -23.46 0.92
N SER A 52 6.05 -23.84 -0.05
CA SER A 52 7.37 -23.24 -0.30
C SER A 52 7.30 -21.73 -0.54
N ILE A 53 6.25 -21.25 -1.19
CA ILE A 53 6.00 -19.83 -1.43
C ILE A 53 5.44 -19.17 -0.17
N LEU A 54 4.48 -19.81 0.50
CA LEU A 54 3.78 -19.26 1.66
C LEU A 54 4.73 -18.96 2.83
N ILE A 55 5.71 -19.83 3.06
CA ILE A 55 6.65 -19.72 4.18
C ILE A 55 7.86 -18.83 3.85
N LYS A 56 8.18 -18.63 2.56
CA LYS A 56 9.43 -18.00 2.10
C LYS A 56 9.76 -16.70 2.83
N ASP A 57 8.77 -15.82 2.95
CA ASP A 57 8.91 -14.48 3.50
C ASP A 57 8.03 -14.25 4.75
N SER A 58 7.41 -15.31 5.30
CA SER A 58 6.48 -15.23 6.44
C SER A 58 6.91 -16.14 7.58
N GLU A 59 7.35 -15.51 8.67
CA GLU A 59 7.72 -16.21 9.91
C GLU A 59 6.52 -16.88 10.58
N TYR A 60 5.33 -16.27 10.45
CA TYR A 60 4.08 -16.84 10.94
C TYR A 60 3.81 -18.21 10.29
N PHE A 61 3.79 -18.26 8.96
CA PHE A 61 3.52 -19.51 8.24
C PHE A 61 4.66 -20.52 8.40
N THR A 62 5.91 -20.05 8.47
CA THR A 62 7.06 -20.91 8.79
C THR A 62 6.86 -21.63 10.12
N THR A 63 6.53 -20.88 11.18
CA THR A 63 6.35 -21.43 12.53
C THR A 63 5.14 -22.36 12.60
N CYS A 64 4.01 -21.92 12.04
CA CYS A 64 2.75 -22.64 12.05
C CYS A 64 2.85 -24.00 11.32
N LEU A 65 3.60 -24.07 10.23
CA LEU A 65 3.68 -25.26 9.36
C LEU A 65 4.92 -26.13 9.60
N ALA A 66 5.90 -25.68 10.39
CA ALA A 66 7.09 -26.46 10.75
C ALA A 66 6.89 -27.31 12.02
N ASN A 67 6.07 -26.85 12.97
CA ASN A 67 5.92 -27.50 14.26
C ASN A 67 4.73 -28.47 14.29
N THR A 68 5.00 -29.76 14.34
CA THR A 68 4.00 -30.85 14.34
C THR A 68 3.09 -30.86 15.58
N ALA A 69 3.38 -30.07 16.61
CA ALA A 69 2.47 -29.83 17.73
C ALA A 69 1.19 -29.11 17.29
N PHE A 70 1.27 -28.25 16.27
CA PHE A 70 0.11 -27.56 15.71
C PHE A 70 -0.72 -28.47 14.82
N VAL A 71 -2.05 -28.29 14.84
CA VAL A 71 -2.97 -29.06 13.99
C VAL A 71 -2.70 -28.73 12.53
N GLU A 72 -2.40 -27.46 12.26
CA GLU A 72 -2.12 -26.86 10.98
C GLU A 72 -0.94 -27.53 10.27
N ALA A 73 0.15 -27.81 10.99
CA ALA A 73 1.31 -28.52 10.44
C ALA A 73 0.97 -29.98 10.09
N ARG A 74 0.08 -30.63 10.85
CA ARG A 74 -0.31 -32.04 10.61
C ARG A 74 -1.32 -32.19 9.49
N THR A 75 -2.23 -31.22 9.33
CA THR A 75 -3.32 -31.26 8.35
C THR A 75 -3.01 -30.46 7.09
N LEU A 76 -1.93 -29.67 7.10
CA LEU A 76 -1.62 -28.65 6.09
C LEU A 76 -2.82 -27.74 5.80
N THR A 77 -3.66 -27.51 6.81
CA THR A 77 -4.87 -26.71 6.71
C THR A 77 -4.84 -25.62 7.77
N ILE A 78 -4.96 -24.36 7.36
CA ILE A 78 -5.06 -23.21 8.25
C ILE A 78 -6.42 -22.57 8.03
N GLU A 79 -7.14 -22.27 9.11
CA GLU A 79 -8.49 -21.70 9.05
C GLU A 79 -8.52 -20.31 9.68
N PHE A 80 -9.10 -19.36 8.94
CA PHE A 80 -9.28 -17.98 9.34
C PHE A 80 -10.78 -17.67 9.49
N GLN A 81 -11.17 -17.18 10.66
CA GLN A 81 -12.55 -16.79 10.96
C GLN A 81 -12.79 -15.28 10.80
N ASP A 82 -11.72 -14.51 10.81
CA ASP A 82 -11.73 -13.05 10.92
C ASP A 82 -11.14 -12.35 9.68
N ILE A 83 -10.93 -13.09 8.60
CA ILE A 83 -10.41 -12.57 7.33
C ILE A 83 -11.51 -12.68 6.27
N GLU A 84 -11.67 -11.64 5.47
CA GLU A 84 -12.54 -11.68 4.30
C GLU A 84 -11.88 -12.50 3.19
N PRO A 85 -12.59 -13.45 2.54
CA PRO A 85 -11.98 -14.31 1.53
C PRO A 85 -11.35 -13.55 0.36
N GLU A 86 -11.97 -12.46 -0.07
CA GLU A 86 -11.46 -11.58 -1.13
C GLU A 86 -10.12 -10.96 -0.73
N LEU A 87 -10.02 -10.46 0.51
CA LEU A 87 -8.81 -9.86 1.05
C LEU A 87 -7.69 -10.89 1.16
N LEU A 88 -7.99 -12.11 1.61
CA LEU A 88 -7.03 -13.23 1.61
C LEU A 88 -6.55 -13.57 0.20
N GLY A 89 -7.46 -13.61 -0.77
CA GLY A 89 -7.11 -13.84 -2.18
C GLY A 89 -6.11 -12.81 -2.72
N PHE A 90 -6.34 -11.52 -2.45
CA PHE A 90 -5.40 -10.45 -2.83
C PHE A 90 -4.05 -10.58 -2.14
N TYR A 91 -4.05 -10.86 -0.83
CA TYR A 91 -2.80 -11.09 -0.08
C TYR A 91 -1.99 -12.23 -0.70
N LEU A 92 -2.62 -13.39 -0.96
CA LEU A 92 -1.95 -14.54 -1.57
C LEU A 92 -1.44 -14.26 -2.97
N HIS A 93 -2.18 -13.47 -3.75
CA HIS A 93 -1.72 -13.02 -5.06
C HIS A 93 -0.44 -12.17 -4.94
N MET A 94 -0.38 -11.22 -4.00
CA MET A 94 0.81 -10.40 -3.78
C MET A 94 2.00 -11.21 -3.30
N VAL A 95 1.79 -12.16 -2.38
CA VAL A 95 2.83 -13.09 -1.92
C VAL A 95 3.38 -13.90 -3.10
N TYR A 96 2.50 -14.43 -3.96
CA TYR A 96 2.91 -15.17 -5.15
C TYR A 96 3.70 -14.30 -6.14
N SER A 97 3.21 -13.09 -6.45
CA SER A 97 3.88 -12.16 -7.36
C SER A 97 5.27 -11.81 -6.85
N LYS A 98 5.39 -11.46 -5.56
CA LYS A 98 6.67 -11.17 -4.93
C LYS A 98 7.63 -12.36 -4.96
N ALA A 99 7.15 -13.55 -4.62
CA ALA A 99 7.98 -14.75 -4.63
C ALA A 99 8.48 -15.14 -6.03
N THR A 100 7.72 -14.80 -7.08
CA THR A 100 8.05 -15.03 -8.49
C THR A 100 8.78 -13.87 -9.16
N GLY A 101 9.11 -12.80 -8.41
CA GLY A 101 9.79 -11.63 -8.94
C GLY A 101 8.94 -10.77 -9.89
N LYS A 102 7.62 -10.96 -9.87
CA LYS A 102 6.68 -10.10 -10.60
C LYS A 102 6.41 -8.85 -9.79
N GLU A 103 6.30 -7.72 -10.50
CA GLU A 103 5.88 -6.47 -9.88
C GLU A 103 4.48 -6.62 -9.28
N ILE A 104 4.31 -6.06 -8.07
CA ILE A 104 3.01 -6.04 -7.41
C ILE A 104 2.15 -5.01 -8.12
N ASP A 105 1.11 -5.48 -8.82
CA ASP A 105 0.09 -4.59 -9.38
C ASP A 105 -0.83 -4.07 -8.27
N ALA A 106 -0.33 -3.12 -7.49
CA ALA A 106 -1.12 -2.39 -6.50
C ALA A 106 -2.22 -1.54 -7.14
N THR A 107 -2.12 -1.22 -8.45
CA THR A 107 -3.10 -0.38 -9.14
C THR A 107 -4.44 -1.09 -9.30
N SER A 108 -4.44 -2.39 -9.58
CA SER A 108 -5.66 -3.21 -9.62
C SER A 108 -6.42 -3.24 -8.30
N VAL A 109 -5.72 -3.15 -7.15
CA VAL A 109 -6.34 -3.09 -5.82
C VAL A 109 -6.83 -1.68 -5.49
N LEU A 110 -6.04 -0.66 -5.84
CA LEU A 110 -6.36 0.75 -5.61
C LEU A 110 -7.52 1.27 -6.46
N PHE A 111 -7.68 0.75 -7.68
CA PHE A 111 -8.62 1.24 -8.69
C PHE A 111 -9.59 0.16 -9.22
N GLY A 112 -9.85 -0.90 -8.43
CA GLY A 112 -10.67 -2.04 -8.85
C GLY A 112 -11.94 -1.66 -9.63
N SER A 113 -12.27 -2.45 -10.66
CA SER A 113 -13.29 -2.10 -11.66
C SER A 113 -14.71 -1.96 -11.08
N ASP A 114 -15.53 -1.12 -11.73
CA ASP A 114 -16.91 -0.71 -11.39
C ASP A 114 -17.97 -1.84 -11.27
N THR A 115 -17.57 -3.10 -11.22
CA THR A 115 -18.53 -4.20 -11.01
C THR A 115 -18.90 -4.31 -9.53
N VAL A 116 -20.20 -4.38 -9.25
CA VAL A 116 -20.88 -4.30 -7.94
C VAL A 116 -20.42 -5.36 -6.91
N THR A 117 -19.55 -6.30 -7.30
CA THR A 117 -19.01 -7.39 -6.48
C THR A 117 -17.49 -7.35 -6.28
N SER A 118 -16.77 -6.38 -6.88
CA SER A 118 -15.34 -6.22 -6.66
C SER A 118 -15.09 -5.50 -5.33
N LEU A 119 -14.05 -5.91 -4.60
CA LEU A 119 -13.61 -5.21 -3.39
C LEU A 119 -13.32 -3.74 -3.78
N ARG A 120 -14.24 -2.84 -3.47
CA ARG A 120 -14.23 -1.41 -3.81
C ARG A 120 -13.21 -0.64 -2.96
N GLY A 121 -12.00 -1.18 -2.92
CA GLY A 121 -11.16 -1.14 -1.75
C GLY A 121 -10.38 0.14 -1.53
N GLY A 122 -9.99 0.79 -2.64
CA GLY A 122 -9.20 2.01 -2.61
C GLY A 122 -8.00 1.91 -1.66
N LEU A 123 -7.65 3.03 -1.05
CA LEU A 123 -6.55 3.11 -0.09
C LEU A 123 -6.82 2.29 1.19
N ALA A 124 -8.08 2.13 1.60
CA ALA A 124 -8.44 1.39 2.81
C ALA A 124 -8.16 -0.12 2.69
N THR A 125 -8.39 -0.72 1.52
CA THR A 125 -8.02 -2.12 1.29
C THR A 125 -6.52 -2.31 1.25
N MET A 126 -5.76 -1.38 0.69
CA MET A 126 -4.30 -1.43 0.77
C MET A 126 -3.82 -1.42 2.22
N VAL A 127 -4.43 -0.59 3.07
CA VAL A 127 -4.18 -0.60 4.52
C VAL A 127 -4.54 -1.95 5.15
N LYS A 128 -5.68 -2.55 4.80
CA LYS A 128 -6.04 -3.89 5.30
C LYS A 128 -5.03 -4.97 4.86
N LEU A 129 -4.52 -4.89 3.62
CA LEU A 129 -3.46 -5.79 3.15
C LEU A 129 -2.15 -5.56 3.89
N TYR A 130 -1.82 -4.30 4.20
CA TYR A 130 -0.68 -3.96 5.06
C TYR A 130 -0.82 -4.61 6.43
N GLN A 131 -2.02 -4.56 7.03
CA GLN A 131 -2.30 -5.23 8.32
C GLN A 131 -2.21 -6.76 8.23
N MET A 132 -2.58 -7.35 7.08
CA MET A 132 -2.36 -8.79 6.87
C MET A 132 -0.89 -9.15 6.76
N ALA A 133 -0.09 -8.33 6.07
CA ALA A 133 1.36 -8.53 5.99
C ALA A 133 2.00 -8.42 7.37
N ASP A 134 1.54 -7.48 8.22
CA ASP A 134 1.96 -7.35 9.61
C ASP A 134 1.58 -8.59 10.44
N ARG A 135 0.30 -8.98 10.40
CA ARG A 135 -0.22 -10.17 11.11
C ARG A 135 0.53 -11.44 10.74
N PHE A 136 0.84 -11.63 9.46
CA PHE A 136 1.55 -12.79 8.96
C PHE A 136 3.07 -12.63 8.98
N LEU A 137 3.59 -11.59 9.63
CA LEU A 137 5.02 -11.34 9.81
C LEU A 137 5.79 -11.35 8.48
N ASN A 138 5.15 -10.86 7.41
CA ASN A 138 5.72 -10.77 6.08
C ASN A 138 6.38 -9.39 5.88
N LYS A 139 7.55 -9.21 6.51
CA LYS A 139 8.28 -7.93 6.51
C LYS A 139 8.56 -7.38 5.10
N PRO A 140 8.97 -8.20 4.11
CA PRO A 140 9.18 -7.70 2.77
C PRO A 140 7.91 -7.16 2.13
N LEU A 141 6.77 -7.85 2.26
CA LEU A 141 5.51 -7.38 1.68
C LEU A 141 4.95 -6.16 2.45
N LEU A 142 5.16 -6.12 3.77
CA LEU A 142 4.78 -5.00 4.62
C LEU A 142 5.42 -3.69 4.14
N ALA A 143 6.73 -3.71 3.88
CA ALA A 143 7.48 -2.54 3.40
C ALA A 143 7.03 -2.08 2.00
N ASP A 144 6.78 -3.02 1.07
CA ASP A 144 6.27 -2.69 -0.26
C ASP A 144 4.88 -2.05 -0.17
N LEU A 145 4.01 -2.58 0.68
CA LEU A 145 2.65 -2.05 0.88
C LEU A 145 2.68 -0.67 1.53
N GLU A 146 3.53 -0.44 2.53
CA GLU A 146 3.71 0.88 3.12
C GLU A 146 4.14 1.90 2.06
N SER A 147 5.16 1.55 1.27
CA SER A 147 5.64 2.38 0.17
C SER A 147 4.54 2.68 -0.85
N ALA A 148 3.76 1.67 -1.24
CA ALA A 148 2.66 1.84 -2.19
C ALA A 148 1.53 2.73 -1.64
N ILE A 149 1.16 2.56 -0.36
CA ILE A 149 0.15 3.38 0.33
C ILE A 149 0.59 4.83 0.37
N ILE A 150 1.81 5.10 0.81
CA ILE A 150 2.35 6.46 0.92
C ILE A 150 2.53 7.07 -0.46
N HIS A 151 3.05 6.32 -1.43
CA HIS A 151 3.22 6.80 -2.80
C HIS A 151 1.87 7.18 -3.43
N PHE A 152 0.83 6.33 -3.28
CA PHE A 152 -0.51 6.66 -3.74
C PHE A 152 -1.09 7.88 -3.02
N ALA A 153 -0.92 7.98 -1.71
CA ALA A 153 -1.37 9.13 -0.95
C ALA A 153 -0.66 10.41 -1.44
N GLU A 154 0.67 10.41 -1.62
CA GLU A 154 1.45 11.57 -2.03
C GLU A 154 1.20 11.96 -3.50
N HIS A 155 1.18 11.01 -4.42
CA HIS A 155 1.19 11.26 -5.86
C HIS A 155 -0.16 11.01 -6.55
N GLY A 156 -1.10 10.35 -5.87
CA GLY A 156 -2.46 10.19 -6.38
C GLY A 156 -3.06 11.56 -6.70
N SER A 157 -3.56 11.72 -7.92
CA SER A 157 -4.04 13.00 -8.46
C SER A 157 -5.24 13.50 -7.64
N CYS A 158 -4.94 14.36 -6.66
CA CYS A 158 -5.92 15.23 -6.03
C CYS A 158 -6.00 16.49 -6.89
N PRO A 159 -7.17 16.89 -7.43
CA PRO A 159 -7.29 17.98 -8.40
C PRO A 159 -6.89 19.35 -7.84
N VAL A 160 -6.73 19.42 -6.53
CA VAL A 160 -6.57 20.65 -5.75
C VAL A 160 -5.22 21.35 -5.97
N GLN A 161 -4.29 20.76 -6.73
CA GLN A 161 -3.10 21.48 -7.18
C GLN A 161 -3.39 22.59 -8.22
N ALA A 162 -4.63 22.69 -8.74
CA ALA A 162 -5.02 23.69 -9.73
C ALA A 162 -5.73 24.93 -9.14
N PHE A 163 -5.40 25.37 -7.91
CA PHE A 163 -5.79 26.69 -7.42
C PHE A 163 -4.69 27.72 -7.72
N PRO A 164 -4.75 28.49 -8.82
CA PRO A 164 -3.98 29.71 -8.92
C PRO A 164 -4.59 30.72 -7.94
N VAL A 165 -4.04 30.82 -6.75
CA VAL A 165 -4.34 31.95 -5.85
C VAL A 165 -3.74 33.19 -6.49
N ARG A 166 -4.51 33.92 -7.30
CA ARG A 166 -4.23 35.34 -7.58
C ARG A 166 -4.89 36.15 -6.46
N PRO A 167 -4.11 36.85 -5.62
CA PRO A 167 -4.64 37.69 -4.56
C PRO A 167 -5.09 39.04 -5.14
N GLU A 168 -6.05 39.06 -6.06
CA GLU A 168 -6.67 40.30 -6.53
C GLU A 168 -8.19 40.16 -6.58
N LYS A 169 -8.82 40.76 -5.55
CA LYS A 169 -10.26 41.05 -5.40
C LYS A 169 -11.21 39.84 -5.46
N LEU A 170 -11.32 39.14 -4.33
CA LEU A 170 -12.52 38.36 -4.01
C LEU A 170 -13.73 39.31 -3.88
N SER A 171 -14.59 39.30 -4.89
CA SER A 171 -15.98 39.75 -4.76
C SER A 171 -16.78 38.65 -4.03
N PRO A 172 -17.70 38.98 -3.11
CA PRO A 172 -18.42 37.98 -2.31
C PRO A 172 -19.34 37.03 -3.11
N ASP A 173 -19.57 37.30 -4.40
CA ASP A 173 -20.55 36.56 -5.22
C ASP A 173 -19.95 35.48 -6.15
N GLN A 174 -18.65 35.21 -6.12
CA GLN A 174 -18.05 34.17 -6.96
C GLN A 174 -17.57 32.99 -6.13
N SER A 175 -18.50 32.08 -5.82
CA SER A 175 -18.17 30.75 -5.31
C SER A 175 -17.44 29.96 -6.39
N HIS A 176 -16.11 29.86 -6.28
CA HIS A 176 -15.25 29.03 -7.13
C HIS A 176 -15.59 27.51 -7.07
N MET A 177 -16.65 27.10 -6.37
CA MET A 177 -17.15 25.72 -6.29
C MET A 177 -18.22 25.34 -7.33
N ASN A 178 -18.45 26.14 -8.38
CA ASN A 178 -19.50 25.85 -9.37
C ASN A 178 -19.15 24.70 -10.35
N ASN A 179 -18.06 23.96 -10.14
CA ASN A 179 -17.76 22.75 -10.90
C ASN A 179 -18.16 21.49 -10.09
N PRO A 180 -19.31 20.85 -10.38
CA PRO A 180 -19.80 19.69 -9.64
C PRO A 180 -18.83 18.50 -9.67
N THR A 181 -17.99 18.39 -10.71
CA THR A 181 -16.95 17.35 -10.81
C THR A 181 -15.87 17.53 -9.74
N MET A 182 -15.44 18.77 -9.49
CA MET A 182 -14.37 19.07 -8.53
C MET A 182 -14.80 18.80 -7.08
N LEU A 183 -16.05 19.14 -6.73
CA LEU A 183 -16.59 18.83 -5.41
C LEU A 183 -16.73 17.31 -5.22
N ALA A 184 -17.22 16.59 -6.22
CA ALA A 184 -17.31 15.12 -6.16
C ALA A 184 -15.94 14.45 -5.95
N GLU A 185 -14.90 14.92 -6.63
CA GLU A 185 -13.53 14.43 -6.46
C GLU A 185 -12.96 14.75 -5.08
N LEU A 186 -13.17 15.97 -4.56
CA LEU A 186 -12.73 16.35 -3.22
C LEU A 186 -13.43 15.52 -2.13
N VAL A 187 -14.73 15.30 -2.28
CA VAL A 187 -15.53 14.42 -1.42
C VAL A 187 -15.00 12.99 -1.47
N TRP A 188 -14.71 12.48 -2.66
CA TRP A 188 -14.16 11.14 -2.84
C TRP A 188 -12.80 11.00 -2.16
N TRP A 189 -11.87 11.92 -2.38
CA TRP A 189 -10.55 11.91 -1.73
C TRP A 189 -10.69 11.98 -0.21
N THR A 190 -11.56 12.84 0.31
CA THR A 190 -11.80 12.96 1.76
C THR A 190 -12.26 11.62 2.36
N LYS A 191 -13.19 10.92 1.69
CA LYS A 191 -13.62 9.59 2.11
C LYS A 191 -12.47 8.59 2.04
N THR A 192 -11.70 8.57 0.95
CA THR A 192 -10.55 7.67 0.77
C THR A 192 -9.53 7.80 1.90
N TYR A 193 -9.13 9.03 2.27
CA TYR A 193 -8.19 9.25 3.38
C TYR A 193 -8.78 8.87 4.74
N ARG A 194 -10.02 9.27 4.99
CA ARG A 194 -10.72 8.96 6.24
C ARG A 194 -10.86 7.45 6.45
N ASP A 195 -11.27 6.73 5.41
CA ASP A 195 -11.52 5.29 5.49
C ASP A 195 -10.19 4.53 5.64
N ALA A 196 -9.12 4.96 4.97
CA ALA A 196 -7.77 4.42 5.16
C ALA A 196 -7.23 4.69 6.59
N TYR A 197 -7.45 5.90 7.11
CA TYR A 197 -7.09 6.24 8.48
C TYR A 197 -7.87 5.43 9.51
N ALA A 198 -9.16 5.21 9.26
CA ALA A 198 -10.02 4.41 10.13
C ALA A 198 -9.67 2.91 10.09
N ALA A 199 -9.17 2.41 8.95
CA ALA A 199 -8.72 1.03 8.84
C ALA A 199 -7.48 0.75 9.71
N LEU A 200 -6.61 1.72 9.95
CA LEU A 200 -5.43 1.57 10.82
C LEU A 200 -5.84 1.40 12.29
N GLU A 201 -5.25 0.42 12.97
CA GLU A 201 -5.50 0.14 14.38
C GLU A 201 -4.90 1.21 15.30
N ARG A 202 -5.58 1.50 16.42
CA ARG A 202 -5.07 2.42 17.44
C ARG A 202 -4.02 1.73 18.31
N ASN A 203 -3.04 2.50 18.78
CA ASN A 203 -2.05 2.09 19.78
C ASN A 203 -1.04 1.01 19.31
N LYS A 204 -0.97 0.74 18.00
CA LYS A 204 0.17 0.05 17.41
C LYS A 204 1.16 1.10 16.93
N THR A 205 2.32 1.17 17.58
CA THR A 205 3.37 2.17 17.31
C THR A 205 3.73 2.24 15.83
N ASP A 206 3.74 1.08 15.15
CA ASP A 206 4.16 0.95 13.77
C ASP A 206 3.07 1.50 12.80
N GLN A 207 1.80 1.46 13.21
CA GLN A 207 0.68 2.03 12.44
C GLN A 207 0.45 3.51 12.76
N ASP A 208 0.80 3.98 13.96
CA ASP A 208 0.67 5.38 14.35
C ASP A 208 1.49 6.31 13.44
N GLY A 209 2.70 5.89 13.04
CA GLY A 209 3.51 6.61 12.06
C GLY A 209 2.79 6.81 10.72
N MET A 210 2.17 5.76 10.19
CA MET A 210 1.39 5.82 8.96
C MET A 210 0.12 6.66 9.11
N ARG A 211 -0.59 6.56 10.25
CA ARG A 211 -1.75 7.41 10.59
C ARG A 211 -1.38 8.89 10.54
N THR A 212 -0.28 9.27 11.19
CA THR A 212 0.22 10.66 11.17
C THR A 212 0.57 11.11 9.76
N ARG A 213 1.22 10.26 8.97
CA ARG A 213 1.64 10.60 7.61
C ARG A 213 0.44 10.76 6.66
N LEU A 214 -0.60 9.92 6.77
CA LEU A 214 -1.83 10.08 6.00
C LEU A 214 -2.53 11.42 6.30
N VAL A 215 -2.60 11.82 7.57
CA VAL A 215 -3.20 13.11 7.97
C VAL A 215 -2.37 14.29 7.46
N ASP A 216 -1.05 14.21 7.57
CA ASP A 216 -0.14 15.25 7.05
C ASP A 216 -0.31 15.43 5.53
N ILE A 217 -0.34 14.33 4.76
CA ILE A 217 -0.56 14.38 3.31
C ILE A 217 -1.94 14.95 2.99
N PHE A 218 -2.99 14.50 3.68
CA PHE A 218 -4.35 15.01 3.51
C PHE A 218 -4.41 16.52 3.72
N CYS A 219 -3.85 17.02 4.84
CA CYS A 219 -3.88 18.44 5.16
C CYS A 219 -3.00 19.28 4.23
N ARG A 220 -1.97 18.71 3.59
CA ARG A 220 -1.20 19.38 2.53
C ARG A 220 -1.99 19.47 1.23
N LYS A 221 -2.84 18.49 0.93
CA LYS A 221 -3.63 18.41 -0.30
C LYS A 221 -4.97 19.14 -0.23
N VAL A 222 -5.50 19.37 0.96
CA VAL A 222 -6.79 20.03 1.17
C VAL A 222 -6.56 21.45 1.72
N PRO A 223 -6.80 22.51 0.91
CA PRO A 223 -6.71 23.89 1.29
C PRO A 223 -7.71 24.23 2.40
N ALA A 224 -7.34 25.15 3.27
CA ALA A 224 -8.17 25.58 4.39
C ALA A 224 -9.53 26.14 3.93
N GLU A 225 -9.54 26.75 2.74
CA GLU A 225 -10.69 27.41 2.12
C GLU A 225 -11.81 26.43 1.76
N VAL A 226 -11.48 25.16 1.48
CA VAL A 226 -12.44 24.13 1.10
C VAL A 226 -12.81 23.20 2.26
N VAL A 227 -12.22 23.37 3.45
CA VAL A 227 -12.50 22.54 4.63
C VAL A 227 -13.98 22.60 5.03
N VAL A 228 -14.62 23.76 4.89
CA VAL A 228 -16.06 23.93 5.20
C VAL A 228 -16.91 22.99 4.33
N ALA A 229 -16.57 22.82 3.05
CA ALA A 229 -17.33 21.99 2.12
C ALA A 229 -17.25 20.48 2.45
N ILE A 230 -16.15 20.04 3.04
CA ILE A 230 -15.93 18.64 3.41
C ILE A 230 -16.14 18.34 4.89
N THR A 231 -16.41 19.36 5.71
CA THR A 231 -16.64 19.24 7.15
C THR A 231 -17.65 18.14 7.51
N PRO A 232 -18.79 17.98 6.81
CA PRO A 232 -19.74 16.90 7.11
C PRO A 232 -19.09 15.51 7.02
N ILE A 233 -18.22 15.28 6.02
CA ILE A 233 -17.59 13.98 5.75
C ILE A 233 -16.50 13.66 6.76
N ILE A 234 -15.69 14.65 7.11
CA ILE A 234 -14.65 14.49 8.14
C ILE A 234 -15.31 14.23 9.50
N SER A 235 -16.44 14.89 9.77
CA SER A 235 -17.19 14.75 11.02
C SER A 235 -17.84 13.37 11.21
N GLU A 236 -17.98 12.57 10.15
CA GLU A 236 -18.41 11.16 10.25
C GLU A 236 -17.40 10.30 11.04
N SER A 237 -16.14 10.75 11.17
CA SER A 237 -15.12 10.07 11.96
C SER A 237 -14.50 11.00 13.00
N ARG A 238 -14.87 10.81 14.28
CA ARG A 238 -14.37 11.60 15.41
C ARG A 238 -12.84 11.59 15.51
N ASP A 239 -12.22 10.44 15.28
CA ASP A 239 -10.77 10.31 15.38
C ASP A 239 -10.07 11.06 14.26
N PHE A 240 -10.59 10.93 13.03
CA PHE A 240 -10.00 11.57 11.87
C PHE A 240 -10.11 13.09 11.98
N ILE A 241 -11.27 13.62 12.36
CA ILE A 241 -11.43 15.07 12.59
C ILE A 241 -10.51 15.55 13.71
N GLN A 242 -10.39 14.80 14.82
CA GLN A 242 -9.49 15.17 15.90
C GLN A 242 -8.03 15.20 15.44
N ALA A 243 -7.60 14.23 14.64
CA ALA A 243 -6.25 14.17 14.10
C ALA A 243 -5.97 15.34 13.14
N VAL A 244 -6.91 15.64 12.24
CA VAL A 244 -6.82 16.79 11.32
C VAL A 244 -6.75 18.10 12.10
N LEU A 245 -7.63 18.32 13.08
CA LEU A 245 -7.62 19.53 13.90
C LEU A 245 -6.33 19.66 14.72
N SER A 246 -5.84 18.56 15.29
CA SER A 246 -4.58 18.55 16.05
C SER A 246 -3.40 18.91 15.15
N TYR A 247 -3.36 18.36 13.94
CA TYR A 247 -2.33 18.68 12.95
C TYR A 247 -2.37 20.17 12.56
N VAL A 248 -3.55 20.70 12.23
CA VAL A 248 -3.73 22.12 11.88
C VAL A 248 -3.34 23.03 13.04
N ALA A 249 -3.76 22.70 14.27
CA ALA A 249 -3.38 23.46 15.46
C ALA A 249 -1.86 23.47 15.68
N HIS A 250 -1.20 22.33 15.51
CA HIS A 250 0.25 22.20 15.63
C HIS A 250 0.98 23.00 14.55
N LYS A 251 0.55 22.93 13.28
CA LYS A 251 1.11 23.73 12.18
C LYS A 251 0.93 25.23 12.40
N ASN A 252 -0.24 25.66 12.88
CA ASN A 252 -0.49 27.07 13.20
C ASN A 252 0.40 27.57 14.34
N TYR A 253 0.64 26.73 15.34
CA TYR A 253 1.56 27.06 16.44
C TYR A 253 3.01 27.18 15.95
N ASP A 254 3.48 26.24 15.12
CA ASP A 254 4.82 26.28 14.50
C ASP A 254 4.98 27.54 13.63
N PHE A 255 3.97 27.86 12.80
CA PHE A 255 3.96 29.06 11.99
C PHE A 255 4.01 30.33 12.85
N LYS A 256 3.19 30.42 13.90
CA LYS A 256 3.20 31.55 14.84
C LYS A 256 4.55 31.73 15.53
N THR A 257 5.23 30.63 15.84
CA THR A 257 6.57 30.65 16.45
C THR A 257 7.60 31.19 15.45
N LYS A 258 7.58 30.70 14.21
CA LYS A 258 8.45 31.18 13.12
C LYS A 258 8.25 32.66 12.82
N VAL A 259 7.01 33.13 12.79
CA VAL A 259 6.70 34.56 12.60
C VAL A 259 7.30 35.41 13.72
N LYS A 260 7.17 34.99 14.98
CA LYS A 260 7.79 35.71 16.11
C LYS A 260 9.32 35.75 16.02
N THR A 261 9.95 34.67 15.60
CA THR A 261 11.41 34.61 15.40
C THR A 261 11.83 35.59 14.31
N LEU A 262 11.14 35.59 13.16
CA LEU A 262 11.41 36.51 12.06
C LEU A 262 11.20 37.99 12.46
N GLU A 263 10.15 38.30 13.21
CA GLU A 263 9.92 39.64 13.74
C GLU A 263 11.06 40.13 14.65
N GLN A 264 11.65 39.23 15.43
CA GLN A 264 12.81 39.56 16.27
C GLN A 264 14.06 39.81 15.41
N GLU A 265 14.32 38.98 14.40
CA GLU A 265 15.43 39.16 13.48
C GLU A 265 15.33 40.49 12.72
N VAL A 266 14.14 40.81 12.18
CA VAL A 266 13.89 42.09 11.51
C VAL A 266 14.18 43.28 12.44
N LYS A 267 13.74 43.22 13.71
CA LYS A 267 14.04 44.27 14.70
C LYS A 267 15.54 44.39 15.00
N THR A 268 16.27 43.27 15.06
CA THR A 268 17.73 43.32 15.27
C THR A 268 18.46 43.94 14.09
N LEU A 269 18.06 43.58 12.86
CA LEU A 269 18.64 44.14 11.63
C LEU A 269 18.33 45.62 11.48
N GLN A 270 17.12 46.08 11.83
CA GLN A 270 16.77 47.50 11.82
C GLN A 270 17.66 48.31 12.78
N LYS A 271 17.84 47.84 14.01
CA LYS A 271 18.76 48.47 14.98
C LYS A 271 20.19 48.53 14.46
N LEU A 272 20.66 47.46 13.83
CA LEU A 272 22.02 47.40 13.29
C LEU A 272 22.21 48.38 12.13
N ASN A 273 21.21 48.51 11.26
CA ASN A 273 21.19 49.49 10.17
C ASN A 273 21.15 50.94 10.68
N GLU A 274 20.31 51.24 11.68
CA GLU A 274 20.28 52.56 12.34
C GLU A 274 21.64 52.89 12.97
N THR A 275 22.29 51.92 13.59
CA THR A 275 23.62 52.10 14.20
C THR A 275 24.69 52.35 13.12
N SER A 276 24.64 51.61 12.00
CA SER A 276 25.55 51.80 10.86
C SER A 276 25.37 53.17 10.19
N SER A 277 24.12 53.60 9.99
CA SER A 277 23.81 54.91 9.42
C SER A 277 24.27 56.06 10.31
N ASN A 278 24.13 55.93 11.63
CA ASN A 278 24.65 56.91 12.59
C ASN A 278 26.18 56.97 12.59
N ILE A 279 26.87 55.84 12.40
CA ILE A 279 28.33 55.81 12.27
C ILE A 279 28.77 56.49 10.98
N GLU A 280 28.13 56.22 9.84
CA GLU A 280 28.45 56.91 8.57
C GLU A 280 28.20 58.42 8.64
N ALA A 281 27.12 58.86 9.30
CA ALA A 281 26.85 60.29 9.51
C ALA A 281 27.96 60.97 10.34
N LEU A 282 28.49 60.29 11.36
CA LEU A 282 29.61 60.78 12.17
C LEU A 282 30.92 60.86 11.36
N TRP A 283 31.23 59.85 10.55
CA TRP A 283 32.40 59.89 9.66
C TRP A 283 32.30 61.01 8.62
N THR A 284 31.10 61.26 8.08
CA THR A 284 30.87 62.36 7.14
C THR A 284 31.07 63.72 7.81
N PHE A 285 30.68 63.86 9.08
CA PHE A 285 30.90 65.09 9.86
C PHE A 285 32.38 65.35 10.18
N VAL A 286 33.16 64.30 10.47
CA VAL A 286 34.59 64.42 10.80
C VAL A 286 35.43 64.81 9.57
N PHE A 287 35.03 64.44 8.35
CA PHE A 287 35.75 64.79 7.12
C PHE A 287 35.41 66.19 6.56
N VAL A 288 34.43 66.89 7.13
CA VAL A 288 33.96 68.22 6.67
C VAL A 288 34.49 69.37 7.54
N ILE A 289 35.25 69.09 8.61
CA ILE A 289 35.94 70.07 9.46
C ILE A 289 37.43 70.09 9.11
#